data_AF-A0A918WXZ9-F1
#
_entry.id   AF-A0A918WXZ9-F1
#
_cell.length_a   1.000
_cell.length_b   1.000
_cell.length_c   1.000
_cell.angle_alpha   90.00
_cell.angle_beta   90.00
_cell.angle_gamma   90.00
#
_symmetry.space_group_name_H-M   'P 1'
#
loop_
_entity.id
_entity.type
_entity.pdbx_description
1 polymer ?
#
loop_
_entity_poly.entity_id
_entity_poly.type
_entity_poly.pdbx_seq_one_letter_code
_entity_poly.pdbx_strand_id
1 'polypeptide(L)'
;MTTHSRKSSKAESEQRREHRYLNAQGAEVKTRDEAFAPLQDVTAEALAVPVKLQLNNGATTFEMELRINPNTYPFTVTGGRITSGICGAPWDITGGSIGNQLRLDAKRAGQGSCANTITIVGQYQNPPSYRGTYGFDGASSSFNHTTLYQI
;
A
#
# COMPACT_ATOMS: atom_id res chain seq x y z
N MET A 1 40.03 49.02 -30.76
CA MET A 1 39.90 48.21 -29.53
C MET A 1 38.42 47.95 -29.33
N THR A 2 37.91 46.81 -29.81
CA THR A 2 36.48 46.45 -29.77
C THR A 2 36.37 45.04 -29.20
N THR A 3 35.93 44.97 -27.96
CA THR A 3 35.76 43.75 -27.18
C THR A 3 34.49 43.01 -27.61
N HIS A 4 34.64 41.80 -28.15
CA HIS A 4 33.53 40.86 -28.35
C HIS A 4 33.12 40.25 -27.00
N SER A 5 31.89 40.53 -26.57
CA SER A 5 31.23 39.82 -25.47
C SER A 5 30.96 38.37 -25.86
N ARG A 6 31.74 37.44 -25.30
CA ARG A 6 31.36 36.02 -25.18
C ARG A 6 30.40 35.85 -24.02
N LYS A 7 29.10 35.80 -24.30
CA LYS A 7 28.08 35.22 -23.42
C LYS A 7 27.05 34.57 -24.31
N SER A 8 26.96 33.24 -24.25
CA SER A 8 25.78 32.41 -24.54
C SER A 8 26.21 30.94 -24.75
N SER A 9 26.62 30.25 -23.68
CA SER A 9 26.69 28.78 -23.68
C SER A 9 26.34 28.15 -22.32
N LYS A 10 26.02 28.98 -21.30
CA LYS A 10 25.62 28.52 -19.97
C LYS A 10 24.11 28.53 -19.73
N ALA A 11 23.34 29.21 -20.59
CA ALA A 11 21.89 29.35 -20.44
C ALA A 11 21.10 28.17 -21.03
N GLU A 12 21.63 27.45 -22.02
CA GLU A 12 20.96 26.27 -22.59
C GLU A 12 21.07 25.01 -21.73
N SER A 13 22.03 24.95 -20.79
CA SER A 13 22.22 23.77 -19.92
C SER A 13 21.36 23.77 -18.66
N GLU A 14 20.80 24.93 -18.25
CA GLU A 14 20.00 25.04 -17.02
C GLU A 14 18.49 24.85 -17.27
N GLN A 15 17.99 25.16 -18.47
CA GLN A 15 16.57 24.93 -18.84
C GLN A 15 16.24 23.46 -19.14
N ARG A 16 17.24 22.59 -19.33
CA ARG A 16 17.02 21.13 -19.48
C ARG A 16 16.81 20.38 -18.16
N ARG A 17 16.72 21.08 -17.02
CA ARG A 17 16.33 20.51 -15.72
C ARG A 17 14.83 20.62 -15.44
N GLU A 18 14.07 21.24 -16.33
CA GLU A 18 12.61 21.33 -16.20
C GLU A 18 11.97 20.05 -16.76
N HIS A 19 11.55 19.20 -15.83
CA HIS A 19 10.71 18.02 -16.01
C HIS A 19 11.35 16.83 -16.74
N ARG A 20 12.15 16.05 -15.99
CA ARG A 20 12.32 14.63 -16.31
C ARG A 20 11.00 13.93 -16.03
N TYR A 21 10.37 13.42 -17.07
CA TYR A 21 9.22 12.55 -16.93
C TYR A 21 9.73 11.12 -16.87
N LEU A 22 9.25 10.35 -15.89
CA LEU A 22 9.55 8.92 -15.80
C LEU A 22 8.27 8.15 -16.15
N ASN A 23 8.38 7.11 -16.97
CA ASN A 23 7.27 6.19 -17.18
C ASN A 23 7.14 5.18 -16.02
N ALA A 24 6.13 4.31 -16.07
CA ALA A 24 5.87 3.31 -15.04
C ALA A 24 7.02 2.29 -14.85
N GLN A 25 7.93 2.16 -15.81
CA GLN A 25 9.13 1.31 -15.75
C GLN A 25 10.37 2.05 -15.21
N GLY A 26 10.23 3.32 -14.81
CA GLY A 26 11.34 4.14 -14.33
C GLY A 26 12.28 4.63 -15.43
N ALA A 27 11.89 4.56 -16.71
CA ALA A 27 12.66 5.11 -17.82
C ALA A 27 12.34 6.59 -18.05
N GLU A 28 13.37 7.39 -18.38
CA GLU A 28 13.20 8.80 -18.74
C GLU A 28 12.51 8.94 -20.10
N VAL A 29 11.39 9.66 -20.12
CA VAL A 29 10.59 9.96 -21.32
C VAL A 29 10.57 11.46 -21.59
N LYS A 30 10.31 11.83 -22.86
CA LYS A 30 10.52 13.19 -23.35
C LYS A 30 9.34 14.10 -23.04
N THR A 31 8.15 13.52 -22.83
CA THR A 31 6.92 14.28 -22.63
C THR A 31 6.12 13.76 -21.45
N ARG A 32 5.29 14.64 -20.88
CA ARG A 32 4.35 14.27 -19.81
C ARG A 32 3.37 13.19 -20.29
N ASP A 33 2.85 13.34 -21.50
CA ASP A 33 1.88 12.41 -22.07
C ASP A 33 2.48 11.02 -22.26
N GLU A 34 3.77 10.91 -22.59
CA GLU A 34 4.49 9.62 -22.64
C GLU A 34 4.64 8.97 -21.25
N ALA A 35 4.79 9.76 -20.18
CA ALA A 35 4.86 9.23 -18.82
C ALA A 35 3.53 8.68 -18.30
N PHE A 36 2.41 9.20 -18.83
CA PHE A 36 1.06 8.78 -18.46
C PHE A 36 0.35 7.99 -19.58
N ALA A 37 1.04 7.68 -20.68
CA ALA A 37 0.46 6.91 -21.77
C ALA A 37 0.07 5.51 -21.25
N PRO A 38 -1.13 5.00 -21.60
CA PRO A 38 -1.47 3.62 -21.35
C PRO A 38 -0.54 2.76 -22.20
N LEU A 39 0.52 2.28 -21.55
CA LEU A 39 1.50 1.37 -22.11
C LEU A 39 0.76 0.14 -22.64
N GLN A 40 0.79 -0.06 -23.96
CA GLN A 40 0.21 -1.23 -24.63
C GLN A 40 0.90 -2.54 -24.20
N ASP A 41 2.08 -2.43 -23.59
CA ASP A 41 2.89 -3.55 -23.10
C ASP A 41 3.45 -3.27 -21.68
N VAL A 42 2.63 -2.82 -20.72
CA VAL A 42 2.97 -3.12 -19.32
C VAL A 42 2.73 -4.62 -19.17
N THR A 43 3.80 -5.40 -19.21
CA THR A 43 3.80 -6.73 -18.60
C THR A 43 3.11 -6.58 -17.26
N ALA A 44 2.14 -7.46 -16.96
CA ALA A 44 1.39 -7.47 -15.70
C ALA A 44 2.29 -7.85 -14.51
N GLU A 45 3.50 -7.30 -14.43
CA GLU A 45 4.53 -7.57 -13.45
C GLU A 45 4.07 -6.96 -12.13
N ALA A 46 3.31 -7.83 -11.46
CA ALA A 46 2.77 -7.76 -10.12
C ALA A 46 1.72 -6.66 -9.86
N LEU A 47 0.55 -6.74 -10.53
CA LEU A 47 -0.66 -6.03 -10.07
C LEU A 47 -1.09 -6.41 -8.64
N ALA A 48 -0.59 -7.53 -8.13
CA ALA A 48 -0.80 -8.00 -6.77
C ALA A 48 0.43 -8.76 -6.26
N VAL A 49 1.00 -8.36 -5.12
CA VAL A 49 2.03 -9.12 -4.39
C VAL A 49 1.48 -9.65 -3.07
N PRO A 50 1.84 -10.89 -2.67
CA PRO A 50 1.42 -11.43 -1.39
C PRO A 50 2.20 -10.78 -0.24
N VAL A 51 1.50 -10.51 0.87
CA VAL A 51 2.09 -10.00 2.12
C VAL A 51 1.49 -10.77 3.28
N LYS A 52 2.33 -11.23 4.21
CA LYS A 52 1.86 -11.88 5.44
C LYS A 52 1.96 -10.92 6.61
N LEU A 53 0.86 -10.79 7.34
CA LEU A 53 0.79 -10.02 8.58
C LEU A 53 0.32 -10.92 9.71
N GLN A 54 0.75 -10.58 10.93
CA GLN A 54 0.26 -11.18 12.15
C GLN A 54 -0.16 -10.09 13.12
N LEU A 55 -1.41 -10.13 13.57
CA LEU A 55 -1.94 -9.23 14.59
C LEU A 55 -1.96 -9.95 15.94
N ASN A 56 -1.50 -9.29 17.00
CA ASN A 56 -1.53 -9.80 18.35
C ASN A 56 -2.15 -8.78 19.31
N ASN A 57 -3.03 -9.22 20.22
CA ASN A 57 -3.60 -8.38 21.28
C ASN A 57 -3.41 -8.94 22.71
N GLY A 58 -2.48 -9.88 22.88
CA GLY A 58 -2.21 -10.59 24.14
C GLY A 58 -3.13 -11.78 24.42
N ALA A 59 -4.38 -11.76 23.94
CA ALA A 59 -5.33 -12.85 24.12
C ALA A 59 -5.51 -13.71 22.86
N THR A 60 -5.32 -13.11 21.69
CA THR A 60 -5.43 -13.79 20.41
C THR A 60 -4.37 -13.31 19.42
N THR A 61 -4.12 -14.14 18.42
CA THR A 61 -3.21 -13.91 17.31
C THR A 61 -3.94 -14.18 16.00
N PHE A 62 -4.11 -13.16 15.16
CA PHE A 62 -4.68 -13.33 13.82
C PHE A 62 -3.56 -13.51 12.81
N GLU A 63 -3.64 -14.59 12.05
CA GLU A 63 -2.78 -14.79 10.88
C GLU A 63 -3.50 -14.24 9.64
N MET A 64 -2.78 -13.43 8.85
CA MET A 64 -3.36 -12.72 7.71
C MET A 64 -2.46 -12.86 6.48
N GLU A 65 -3.07 -13.23 5.36
CA GLU A 65 -2.44 -13.24 4.05
C GLU A 65 -3.14 -12.20 3.16
N LEU A 66 -2.40 -11.17 2.77
CA LEU A 66 -2.88 -10.04 1.97
C LEU A 66 -2.36 -10.12 0.55
N ARG A 67 -3.07 -9.47 -0.36
CA ARG A 67 -2.58 -9.05 -1.67
C ARG A 67 -2.59 -7.54 -1.73
N ILE A 68 -1.48 -6.94 -2.11
CA ILE A 68 -1.37 -5.49 -2.29
C ILE A 68 -0.94 -5.13 -3.71
N ASN A 69 -1.36 -3.98 -4.20
CA ASN A 69 -0.81 -3.40 -5.43
C ASN A 69 0.49 -2.65 -5.11
N PRO A 70 1.67 -3.16 -5.51
CA PRO A 70 2.96 -2.54 -5.22
C PRO A 70 3.18 -1.21 -5.97
N ASN A 71 2.37 -0.90 -6.98
CA ASN A 71 2.48 0.31 -7.80
C ASN A 71 1.77 1.53 -7.18
N THR A 72 1.38 1.46 -5.90
CA THR A 72 0.62 2.51 -5.19
C THR A 72 1.25 2.82 -3.84
N TYR A 73 1.17 4.07 -3.36
CA TYR A 73 1.50 4.41 -1.98
C TYR A 73 0.47 5.41 -1.41
N PRO A 74 -0.20 5.11 -0.26
CA PRO A 74 -0.13 3.85 0.48
C PRO A 74 -0.55 2.65 -0.39
N PHE A 75 0.02 1.49 -0.12
CA PHE A 75 -0.23 0.28 -0.90
C PHE A 75 -1.71 -0.11 -0.77
N THR A 76 -2.41 -0.19 -1.90
CA THR A 76 -3.81 -0.60 -1.94
C THR A 76 -3.93 -2.09 -1.69
N VAL A 77 -4.74 -2.50 -0.72
CA VAL A 77 -5.06 -3.91 -0.49
C VAL A 77 -6.11 -4.34 -1.50
N THR A 78 -5.76 -5.30 -2.35
CA THR A 78 -6.62 -5.81 -3.43
C THR A 78 -7.36 -7.09 -3.03
N GLY A 79 -7.00 -7.69 -1.89
CA GLY A 79 -7.71 -8.82 -1.31
C GLY A 79 -6.88 -9.50 -0.22
N GLY A 80 -7.37 -10.63 0.27
CA GLY A 80 -6.64 -11.43 1.25
C GLY A 80 -7.56 -12.25 2.14
N ARG A 81 -6.99 -12.84 3.19
CA ARG A 81 -7.72 -13.62 4.19
C ARG A 81 -7.12 -13.48 5.57
N ILE A 82 -7.98 -13.37 6.58
CA ILE A 82 -7.63 -13.69 7.97
C ILE A 82 -7.91 -15.18 8.15
N THR A 83 -6.85 -15.97 8.31
CA THR A 83 -6.92 -17.44 8.23
C THR A 83 -7.27 -18.08 9.57
N SER A 84 -6.84 -17.50 10.70
CA SER A 84 -6.97 -18.10 12.02
C SER A 84 -7.05 -17.06 13.15
N GLY A 85 -7.29 -17.53 14.39
CA GLY A 85 -7.25 -16.73 15.63
C GLY A 85 -8.50 -15.91 15.95
N ILE A 86 -9.39 -15.71 14.99
CA ILE A 86 -10.61 -14.94 15.15
C ILE A 86 -11.84 -15.85 15.12
N CYS A 87 -12.88 -15.53 15.92
CA CYS A 87 -14.13 -16.29 15.87
C CYS A 87 -14.69 -16.29 14.44
N GLY A 88 -15.14 -17.46 13.98
CA GLY A 88 -15.74 -17.61 12.66
C GLY A 88 -14.75 -17.40 11.52
N ALA A 89 -13.45 -17.52 11.79
CA ALA A 89 -12.44 -17.68 10.74
C ALA A 89 -12.83 -18.82 9.78
N PRO A 90 -12.52 -18.68 8.48
CA PRO A 90 -11.76 -17.59 7.89
C PRO A 90 -12.60 -16.34 7.52
N TRP A 91 -11.92 -15.19 7.42
CA TRP A 91 -12.52 -13.92 6.97
C TRP A 91 -11.85 -13.44 5.69
N ASP A 92 -12.62 -13.04 4.70
CA ASP A 92 -12.12 -12.54 3.43
C ASP A 92 -11.87 -11.03 3.53
N ILE A 93 -10.66 -10.61 3.21
CA ILE A 93 -10.25 -9.20 3.23
C ILE A 93 -10.69 -8.58 1.92
N THR A 94 -11.58 -7.59 2.04
CA THR A 94 -12.31 -6.97 0.93
C THR A 94 -11.71 -5.65 0.48
N GLY A 95 -10.79 -5.08 1.26
CA GLY A 95 -10.11 -3.84 0.93
C GLY A 95 -9.30 -3.28 2.09
N GLY A 96 -8.69 -2.13 1.85
CA GLY A 96 -7.83 -1.47 2.81
C GLY A 96 -6.60 -0.82 2.18
N SER A 97 -5.70 -0.36 3.04
CA SER A 97 -4.42 0.21 2.63
C SER A 97 -3.33 -0.03 3.67
N ILE A 98 -2.09 -0.08 3.19
CA ILE A 98 -0.89 -0.27 4.01
C ILE A 98 0.13 0.83 3.67
N GLY A 99 0.50 1.64 4.66
CA GLY A 99 1.52 2.68 4.54
C GLY A 99 1.90 3.20 5.92
N ASN A 100 1.89 4.53 6.11
CA ASN A 100 1.97 5.13 7.45
C ASN A 100 0.79 4.74 8.35
N GLN A 101 -0.34 4.39 7.74
CA GLN A 101 -1.51 3.83 8.40
C GLN A 101 -1.80 2.45 7.81
N LEU A 102 -2.29 1.57 8.67
CA LEU A 102 -2.91 0.31 8.30
C LEU A 102 -4.42 0.48 8.40
N ARG A 103 -5.14 0.10 7.35
CA ARG A 103 -6.60 -0.11 7.37
C ARG A 103 -6.87 -1.41 6.64
N LEU A 104 -7.57 -2.35 7.27
CA LEU A 104 -8.07 -3.57 6.64
C LEU A 104 -9.54 -3.72 6.94
N ASP A 105 -10.32 -4.04 5.92
CA ASP A 105 -11.75 -4.31 6.03
C ASP A 105 -12.03 -5.72 5.52
N ALA A 106 -12.61 -6.55 6.39
CA ALA A 106 -12.88 -7.96 6.11
C ALA A 106 -14.32 -8.33 6.40
N LYS A 107 -14.80 -9.33 5.66
CA LYS A 107 -16.11 -9.95 5.84
C LYS A 107 -15.93 -11.42 6.16
N ARG A 108 -16.80 -11.95 7.00
CA ARG A 108 -16.77 -13.37 7.31
C ARG A 108 -17.19 -14.20 6.10
N ALA A 109 -16.49 -15.31 5.86
CA ALA A 109 -16.80 -16.19 4.73
C ALA A 109 -17.98 -17.14 5.01
N GLY A 110 -18.32 -17.39 6.28
CA GLY A 110 -19.34 -18.36 6.71
C GLY A 110 -20.54 -17.75 7.47
N GLN A 111 -21.53 -18.60 7.79
CA GLN A 111 -22.75 -18.27 8.57
C GLN A 111 -22.61 -18.69 10.06
N GLY A 112 -23.47 -18.19 10.97
CA GLY A 112 -23.29 -18.34 12.43
C GLY A 112 -23.30 -17.04 13.25
N SER A 113 -23.10 -17.16 14.57
CA SER A 113 -23.42 -16.11 15.58
C SER A 113 -22.34 -15.06 15.85
N CYS A 114 -21.13 -15.21 15.28
CA CYS A 114 -20.09 -14.19 15.41
C CYS A 114 -20.37 -13.00 14.47
N ALA A 115 -19.64 -11.90 14.65
CA ALA A 115 -19.75 -10.70 13.84
C ALA A 115 -19.60 -11.00 12.33
N ASN A 116 -20.08 -10.07 11.49
CA ASN A 116 -20.07 -10.24 10.04
C ASN A 116 -18.98 -9.42 9.36
N THR A 117 -18.62 -8.28 9.93
CA THR A 117 -17.52 -7.44 9.44
C THR A 117 -16.51 -7.16 10.54
N ILE A 118 -15.24 -7.01 10.13
CA ILE A 118 -14.16 -6.57 11.00
C ILE A 118 -13.42 -5.44 10.29
N THR A 119 -13.06 -4.45 11.08
CA THR A 119 -12.19 -3.37 10.68
C THR A 119 -10.95 -3.38 11.57
N ILE A 120 -9.78 -3.39 10.96
CA ILE A 120 -8.47 -3.30 11.63
C ILE A 120 -7.84 -1.97 11.22
N VAL A 121 -7.44 -1.16 12.19
CA VAL A 121 -6.69 0.08 11.96
C VAL A 121 -5.41 0.11 12.78
N GLY A 122 -4.39 0.80 12.28
CA GLY A 122 -3.16 1.01 13.01
C GLY A 122 -2.29 2.12 12.47
N GLN A 123 -1.42 2.64 13.33
CA GLN A 123 -0.39 3.61 12.99
C GLN A 123 0.95 2.89 12.93
N TYR A 124 1.73 3.19 11.90
CA TYR A 124 3.07 2.64 11.74
C TYR A 124 3.95 3.01 12.94
N GLN A 125 4.79 2.07 13.37
CA GLN A 125 5.82 2.22 14.38
C GLN A 125 7.12 1.59 13.89
N ASN A 126 8.25 2.06 14.40
CA ASN A 126 9.58 1.51 14.13
C ASN A 126 10.07 0.72 15.38
N PRO A 127 10.51 -0.55 15.28
CA PRO A 127 10.67 -1.39 14.09
C PRO A 127 9.34 -1.72 13.36
N PRO A 128 9.35 -2.03 12.05
CA PRO A 128 8.17 -2.09 11.18
C PRO A 128 7.00 -2.87 11.78
N SER A 129 6.04 -2.13 12.32
CA SER A 129 4.84 -2.66 12.97
C SER A 129 3.72 -1.65 12.91
N TYR A 130 2.50 -2.08 13.22
CA TYR A 130 1.34 -1.21 13.36
C TYR A 130 0.74 -1.36 14.74
N ARG A 131 0.70 -0.28 15.50
CA ARG A 131 -0.05 -0.23 16.76
C ARG A 131 -1.41 0.39 16.50
N GLY A 132 -2.49 -0.25 16.96
CA GLY A 132 -3.81 0.30 16.74
C GLY A 132 -4.91 -0.50 17.40
N THR A 133 -6.07 -0.50 16.75
CA THR A 133 -7.28 -1.13 17.25
C THR A 133 -7.98 -1.91 16.15
N TYR A 134 -8.77 -2.91 16.53
CA TYR A 134 -9.75 -3.51 15.64
C TYR A 134 -11.13 -3.49 16.31
N GLY A 135 -12.18 -3.63 15.50
CA GLY A 135 -13.54 -3.74 15.97
C GLY A 135 -14.42 -4.44 14.94
N PHE A 136 -15.66 -4.72 15.34
CA PHE A 136 -16.61 -5.51 14.58
C PHE A 136 -17.82 -4.68 14.16
N ASP A 137 -18.49 -5.10 13.08
CA ASP A 137 -19.79 -4.58 12.64
C ASP A 137 -19.85 -3.04 12.57
N GLY A 138 -18.77 -2.43 12.05
CA GLY A 138 -18.62 -0.98 11.86
C GLY A 138 -17.80 -0.28 12.96
N ALA A 139 -17.52 -0.93 14.08
CA ALA A 139 -16.58 -0.41 15.07
C ALA A 139 -15.12 -0.63 14.63
N SER A 140 -14.22 0.28 14.99
CA SER A 140 -12.78 0.16 14.69
C SER A 140 -11.87 0.37 15.91
N SER A 141 -12.43 0.66 17.08
CA SER A 141 -11.71 1.10 18.29
C SER A 141 -11.91 0.20 19.50
N SER A 142 -12.35 -1.05 19.30
CA SER A 142 -12.77 -1.93 20.39
C SER A 142 -11.61 -2.63 21.11
N PHE A 143 -10.63 -3.13 20.36
CA PHE A 143 -9.55 -3.95 20.90
C PHE A 143 -8.20 -3.47 20.43
N ASN A 144 -7.31 -3.11 21.36
CA ASN A 144 -5.94 -2.70 21.04
C ASN A 144 -5.15 -3.89 20.48
N HIS A 145 -4.24 -3.63 19.54
CA HIS A 145 -3.35 -4.66 18.99
C HIS A 145 -2.02 -4.09 18.51
N THR A 146 -1.10 -5.01 18.25
CA THR A 146 0.11 -4.78 17.46
C THR A 146 0.13 -5.75 16.29
N THR A 147 0.30 -5.22 15.07
CA THR A 147 0.44 -6.01 13.84
C THR A 147 1.86 -5.94 13.31
N LEU A 148 2.42 -7.08 12.92
CA LEU A 148 3.79 -7.25 12.45
C LEU A 148 3.80 -7.87 11.04
N TYR A 149 4.78 -7.50 10.23
CA TYR A 149 5.09 -8.24 9.01
C TYR A 149 5.71 -9.60 9.37
N GLN A 150 5.29 -10.64 8.65
CA GLN A 150 5.89 -11.97 8.73
C GLN A 150 6.77 -12.17 7.50
N ILE A 151 7.94 -12.79 7.71
CA ILE A 151 8.90 -13.15 6.67
C ILE A 151 8.53 -14.53 6.11
#